data_AF-A0A525CBG1-F1
#
_entry.id   AF-A0A525CBG1-F1
#
_cell.length_a   1.000
_cell.length_b   1.000
_cell.length_c   1.000
_cell.angle_alpha   90.00
_cell.angle_beta   90.00
_cell.angle_gamma   90.00
#
_symmetry.space_group_name_H-M   'P 1'
#
loop_
_entity.id
_entity.type
_entity.pdbx_description
1 polymer ?
#
loop_
_entity_poly.entity_id
_entity_poly.type
_entity_poly.pdbx_seq_one_letter_code
_entity_poly.pdbx_strand_id
1 'polypeptide(L)'
;MIFNVEMETMPREELEALQLKRLKYQLERVYANVPFYRKAFDEKNISPADVTSLSDLASLPFTEKQDLRNHYPFGLFAVPKENIVRLHASSGTTGKATVVGYTQRDLDNWAECMARTYMCAG
;
A
#
# COMPACT_ATOMS: atom_id res chain seq x y z
N MET A 1 -14.82 21.91 -8.46
CA MET A 1 -15.94 21.13 -7.85
C MET A 1 -15.30 20.02 -7.03
N ILE A 2 -15.78 19.72 -5.82
CA ILE A 2 -15.19 18.68 -4.95
C ILE A 2 -15.89 17.35 -5.25
N PHE A 3 -15.13 16.29 -5.51
CA PHE A 3 -15.68 14.99 -5.93
C PHE A 3 -16.20 14.19 -4.74
N ASN A 4 -15.40 14.12 -3.68
CA ASN A 4 -15.70 13.43 -2.43
C ASN A 4 -15.57 14.43 -1.29
N VAL A 5 -16.66 15.18 -1.02
CA VAL A 5 -16.67 16.25 -0.02
C VAL A 5 -16.20 15.74 1.34
N GLU A 6 -16.70 14.60 1.79
CA GLU A 6 -16.34 14.02 3.09
C GLU A 6 -14.83 13.79 3.23
N MET A 7 -14.21 13.12 2.24
CA MET A 7 -12.78 12.78 2.30
C MET A 7 -11.86 13.96 1.95
N GLU A 8 -12.33 14.90 1.12
CA GLU A 8 -11.53 16.02 0.62
C GLU A 8 -11.56 17.24 1.53
N THR A 9 -12.57 17.34 2.42
CA THR A 9 -12.68 18.42 3.41
C THR A 9 -12.58 17.91 4.86
N MET A 10 -12.16 16.66 5.06
CA MET A 10 -11.98 16.06 6.39
C MET A 10 -11.06 16.92 7.27
N PRO A 11 -11.44 17.24 8.53
CA PRO A 11 -10.57 17.92 9.47
C PRO A 11 -9.25 17.17 9.67
N ARG A 12 -8.16 17.89 9.93
CA ARG A 12 -6.81 17.31 10.06
C ARG A 12 -6.75 16.18 11.09
N GLU A 13 -7.35 16.39 12.25
CA GLU A 13 -7.37 15.39 13.33
C GLU A 13 -8.08 14.10 12.92
N GLU A 14 -9.25 14.22 12.27
CA GLU A 14 -10.00 13.06 11.76
C GLU A 14 -9.23 12.34 10.65
N LEU A 15 -8.55 13.09 9.78
CA LEU A 15 -7.72 12.53 8.71
C LEU A 15 -6.54 11.75 9.26
N GLU A 16 -5.85 12.27 10.28
CA GLU A 16 -4.73 11.60 10.93
C GLU A 16 -5.19 10.34 11.66
N ALA A 17 -6.34 10.38 12.33
CA ALA A 17 -6.94 9.20 12.96
C ALA A 17 -7.29 8.11 11.92
N LEU A 18 -7.86 8.51 10.77
CA LEU A 18 -8.16 7.60 9.67
C LEU A 18 -6.89 7.01 9.06
N GLN A 19 -5.85 7.82 8.86
CA GLN A 19 -4.54 7.38 8.35
C GLN A 19 -3.90 6.38 9.29
N LEU A 20 -3.86 6.65 10.59
CA LEU A 20 -3.29 5.75 11.58
C LEU A 20 -4.04 4.42 11.63
N LYS A 21 -5.38 4.45 11.60
CA LYS A 21 -6.22 3.24 11.54
C LYS A 21 -5.91 2.41 10.30
N ARG A 22 -5.82 3.04 9.13
CA ARG A 22 -5.50 2.36 7.87
C ARG A 22 -4.06 1.83 7.85
N LEU A 23 -3.11 2.58 8.40
CA LEU A 23 -1.71 2.16 8.52
C LEU A 23 -1.60 0.89 9.37
N LYS A 24 -2.16 0.88 10.59
CA LYS A 24 -2.17 -0.30 11.47
C LYS A 24 -2.72 -1.54 10.77
N TYR A 25 -3.90 -1.41 10.13
CA TYR A 25 -4.49 -2.50 9.35
C TYR A 25 -3.58 -3.00 8.23
N GLN A 26 -2.91 -2.10 7.50
CA GLN A 26 -1.98 -2.51 6.44
C GLN A 26 -0.75 -3.23 6.99
N LEU A 27 -0.17 -2.74 8.09
CA LEU A 27 0.99 -3.37 8.74
C LEU A 27 0.66 -4.77 9.24
N GLU A 28 -0.45 -4.94 9.95
CA GLU A 28 -0.95 -6.25 10.39
C GLU A 28 -1.13 -7.19 9.20
N ARG A 29 -1.76 -6.69 8.13
CA ARG A 29 -2.04 -7.48 6.94
C ARG A 29 -0.78 -7.92 6.23
N VAL A 30 0.20 -7.04 6.00
CA VAL A 30 1.43 -7.42 5.29
C VAL A 30 2.33 -8.30 6.14
N TYR A 31 2.41 -8.05 7.45
CA TYR A 31 3.15 -8.90 8.39
C TYR A 31 2.57 -10.33 8.42
N ALA A 32 1.24 -10.45 8.45
CA ALA A 32 0.57 -11.74 8.46
C ALA A 32 0.73 -12.49 7.13
N ASN A 33 0.60 -11.81 5.98
CA ASN A 33 0.40 -12.48 4.69
C ASN A 33 1.62 -12.49 3.76
N VAL A 34 2.66 -11.71 4.04
CA VAL A 34 3.81 -11.56 3.13
C VAL A 34 5.11 -11.91 3.85
N PRO A 35 5.77 -13.04 3.52
CA PRO A 35 7.00 -13.47 4.18
C PRO A 35 8.12 -12.43 4.17
N PHE A 36 8.23 -11.64 3.09
CA PHE A 36 9.20 -10.54 2.99
C PHE A 36 9.00 -9.49 4.08
N TYR A 37 7.79 -8.97 4.24
CA TYR A 37 7.51 -7.93 5.25
C TYR A 37 7.61 -8.47 6.67
N ARG A 38 7.17 -9.72 6.90
CA ARG A 38 7.37 -10.39 8.19
C ARG A 38 8.86 -10.42 8.57
N LYS A 39 9.70 -10.93 7.67
CA LYS A 39 11.15 -11.00 7.88
C LYS A 39 11.76 -9.62 8.12
N ALA A 40 11.43 -8.62 7.30
CA ALA A 40 11.97 -7.26 7.44
C ALA A 40 11.59 -6.59 8.77
N PHE A 41 10.41 -6.93 9.31
CA PHE A 41 9.93 -6.42 10.60
C PHE A 41 10.63 -7.16 11.75
N ASP A 42 10.72 -8.48 11.68
CA ASP A 42 11.39 -9.33 12.66
C ASP A 42 12.88 -8.98 12.80
N GLU A 43 13.58 -8.72 11.69
CA GLU A 43 14.99 -8.29 11.68
C GLU A 43 15.24 -6.95 12.39
N LYS A 44 14.24 -6.08 12.43
CA LYS A 44 14.27 -4.81 13.17
C LYS A 44 13.66 -4.91 14.57
N ASN A 45 13.16 -6.09 14.97
CA ASN A 45 12.39 -6.30 16.20
C ASN A 45 11.17 -5.36 16.29
N ILE A 46 10.45 -5.17 15.18
CA ILE A 46 9.25 -4.32 15.11
C ILE A 46 8.01 -5.21 14.94
N SER A 47 7.03 -5.04 15.80
CA SER A 47 5.67 -5.58 15.66
C SER A 47 4.73 -4.52 15.07
N PRO A 48 3.71 -4.90 14.27
CA PRO A 48 2.66 -3.96 13.86
C PRO A 48 2.00 -3.20 15.02
N ALA A 49 1.98 -3.80 16.23
CA ALA A 49 1.43 -3.17 17.42
C ALA A 49 2.28 -2.00 17.96
N ASP A 50 3.55 -1.90 17.58
CA ASP A 50 4.47 -0.85 18.04
C ASP A 50 4.19 0.50 17.34
N VAL A 51 3.46 0.49 16.23
CA VAL A 51 3.04 1.71 15.51
C VAL A 51 1.82 2.28 16.20
N THR A 52 2.03 3.27 17.08
CA THR A 52 0.96 3.91 17.87
C THR A 52 0.60 5.30 17.35
N SER A 53 1.44 5.87 16.48
CA SER A 53 1.33 7.21 15.92
C SER A 53 1.81 7.23 14.46
N LEU A 54 1.47 8.29 13.71
CA LEU A 54 1.96 8.45 12.34
C LEU A 54 3.48 8.69 12.27
N SER A 55 4.09 9.25 13.32
CA SER A 55 5.55 9.44 13.39
C SER A 55 6.32 8.13 13.46
N ASP A 56 5.71 7.04 13.95
CA ASP A 56 6.36 5.73 14.06
C ASP A 56 6.62 5.10 12.68
N LEU A 57 6.01 5.63 11.61
CA LEU A 57 6.29 5.23 10.23
C LEU A 57 7.79 5.31 9.89
N ALA A 58 8.51 6.27 10.49
CA ALA A 58 9.94 6.45 10.27
C ALA A 58 10.81 5.29 10.80
N SER A 59 10.28 4.46 11.70
CA SER A 59 10.98 3.29 12.25
C SER A 59 10.94 2.08 11.31
N LEU A 60 9.94 2.01 10.42
CA LEU A 60 9.70 0.87 9.55
C LEU A 60 10.83 0.64 8.54
N PRO A 61 11.06 -0.59 8.09
CA PRO A 61 12.00 -0.86 7.00
C PRO A 61 11.49 -0.26 5.68
N PHE A 62 12.42 0.24 4.87
CA PHE A 62 12.10 0.64 3.49
C PHE A 62 11.88 -0.59 2.62
N THR A 63 11.12 -0.42 1.55
CA THR A 63 11.02 -1.37 0.45
C THR A 63 11.68 -0.77 -0.77
N GLU A 64 12.76 -1.40 -1.23
CA GLU A 64 13.53 -0.91 -2.37
C GLU A 64 13.08 -1.56 -3.67
N LYS A 65 13.43 -0.94 -4.80
CA LYS A 65 13.13 -1.50 -6.13
C LYS A 65 13.69 -2.91 -6.30
N GLN A 66 14.84 -3.20 -5.68
CA GLN A 66 15.47 -4.51 -5.76
C GLN A 66 14.67 -5.58 -5.03
N ASP A 67 13.99 -5.26 -3.94
CA ASP A 67 13.10 -6.19 -3.24
C ASP A 67 11.97 -6.67 -4.14
N LEU A 68 11.35 -5.76 -4.89
CA LEU A 68 10.30 -6.09 -5.86
C LEU A 68 10.82 -7.03 -6.96
N ARG A 69 12.06 -6.85 -7.40
CA ARG A 69 12.69 -7.70 -8.42
C ARG A 69 13.03 -9.09 -7.87
N ASN A 70 13.54 -9.15 -6.64
CA ASN A 70 13.90 -10.39 -5.96
C ASN A 70 12.68 -11.28 -5.70
N HIS A 71 11.51 -10.67 -5.48
CA HIS A 71 10.25 -11.37 -5.20
C HIS A 71 9.33 -11.49 -6.42
N TYR A 72 9.84 -11.25 -7.63
CA TYR A 72 9.07 -11.44 -8.85
C TYR A 72 8.63 -12.91 -9.03
N PRO A 73 7.43 -13.17 -9.61
CA PRO A 73 6.44 -12.18 -10.05
C PRO A 73 5.45 -11.76 -8.97
N PHE A 74 5.18 -12.63 -7.99
CA PHE A 74 4.01 -12.50 -7.10
C PHE A 74 4.37 -12.58 -5.61
N GLY A 75 5.66 -12.63 -5.25
CA GLY A 75 6.11 -12.90 -3.88
C GLY A 75 5.77 -11.80 -2.87
N LEU A 76 5.30 -10.64 -3.34
CA LEU A 76 4.82 -9.53 -2.48
C LEU A 76 3.29 -9.39 -2.47
N PHE A 77 2.56 -10.31 -3.09
CA PHE A 77 1.09 -10.27 -3.05
C PHE A 77 0.62 -10.69 -1.66
N ALA A 78 -0.22 -9.84 -1.05
CA ALA A 78 -0.83 -10.09 0.26
C ALA A 78 -2.23 -10.73 0.15
N VAL A 79 -2.59 -11.25 -1.02
CA VAL A 79 -3.78 -12.07 -1.26
C VAL A 79 -3.44 -13.24 -2.19
N PRO A 80 -4.23 -14.33 -2.16
CA PRO A 80 -4.16 -15.38 -3.18
C PRO A 80 -4.38 -14.83 -4.60
N LYS A 81 -3.80 -15.51 -5.59
CA LYS A 81 -3.83 -15.07 -7.00
C LYS A 81 -5.23 -15.03 -7.59
N GLU A 82 -6.13 -15.85 -7.06
CA GLU A 82 -7.53 -15.95 -7.48
C GLU A 82 -8.31 -14.66 -7.21
N ASN A 83 -7.82 -13.84 -6.26
CA ASN A 83 -8.40 -12.53 -5.95
C ASN A 83 -7.83 -11.39 -6.81
N ILE A 84 -6.83 -11.68 -7.66
CA ILE A 84 -6.19 -10.68 -8.53
C ILE A 84 -6.93 -10.64 -9.86
N VAL A 85 -7.54 -9.49 -10.16
CA VAL A 85 -8.32 -9.27 -11.39
C VAL A 85 -7.55 -8.48 -12.45
N ARG A 86 -6.40 -7.89 -12.09
CA ARG A 86 -5.53 -7.16 -13.03
C ARG A 86 -4.06 -7.24 -12.63
N LEU A 87 -3.19 -7.39 -13.62
CA LEU A 87 -1.74 -7.32 -13.47
C LEU A 87 -1.19 -6.18 -14.32
N HIS A 88 -0.40 -5.30 -13.72
CA HIS A 88 0.44 -4.35 -14.45
C HIS A 88 1.92 -4.69 -14.22
N ALA A 89 2.75 -4.38 -15.21
CA ALA A 89 4.19 -4.57 -15.11
C ALA A 89 4.92 -3.33 -15.62
N SER A 90 6.05 -3.01 -15.00
CA SER A 90 6.97 -2.00 -15.55
C SER A 90 7.61 -2.49 -16.85
N SER A 91 8.00 -1.57 -17.74
CA SER A 91 8.68 -1.87 -19.02
C SER A 91 9.99 -2.66 -18.91
N GLY A 92 10.64 -2.67 -17.74
CA GLY A 92 11.85 -3.49 -17.52
C GLY A 92 13.12 -2.96 -18.20
N THR A 93 13.17 -1.68 -18.55
CA THR A 93 14.31 -1.08 -19.27
C THR A 93 15.64 -1.15 -18.50
N THR A 94 15.60 -1.27 -17.18
CA THR A 94 16.79 -1.37 -16.30
C THR A 94 16.95 -2.76 -15.65
N GLY A 95 16.31 -3.79 -16.22
CA GLY A 95 16.40 -5.18 -15.74
C GLY A 95 15.03 -5.83 -15.55
N LYS A 96 14.95 -6.82 -14.66
CA LYS A 96 13.70 -7.57 -14.41
C LYS A 96 12.55 -6.61 -14.10
N ALA A 97 11.45 -6.74 -14.85
CA ALA A 97 10.25 -5.97 -14.62
C ALA A 97 9.70 -6.22 -13.22
N THR A 98 9.07 -5.20 -12.62
CA THR A 98 8.29 -5.38 -11.39
C THR A 98 6.83 -5.50 -11.73
N VAL A 99 6.15 -6.47 -11.11
CA VAL A 99 4.73 -6.75 -11.31
C VAL A 99 3.96 -6.26 -10.09
N VAL A 100 2.81 -5.65 -10.35
CA VAL A 100 1.81 -5.29 -9.35
C VAL A 100 0.47 -5.91 -9.73
N GLY A 101 -0.21 -6.46 -8.73
CA GLY A 101 -1.53 -7.08 -8.89
C GLY A 101 -2.59 -6.28 -8.14
N TYR A 102 -3.79 -6.24 -8.69
CA TYR A 102 -4.92 -5.50 -8.15
C TYR A 102 -6.10 -6.43 -7.94
N THR A 103 -6.71 -6.34 -6.77
CA THR A 103 -8.07 -6.84 -6.52
C THR A 103 -9.10 -5.88 -7.13
N GLN A 104 -10.37 -6.30 -7.21
CA GLN A 104 -11.44 -5.39 -7.66
C GLN A 104 -11.50 -4.12 -6.81
N ARG A 105 -11.40 -4.27 -5.47
CA ARG A 105 -11.40 -3.14 -4.54
C ARG A 105 -10.23 -2.18 -4.78
N ASP A 106 -9.06 -2.69 -5.16
CA ASP A 106 -7.91 -1.83 -5.45
C ASP A 106 -8.15 -0.98 -6.72
N LEU A 107 -8.83 -1.54 -7.72
CA LEU A 107 -9.24 -0.81 -8.92
C LEU A 107 -10.30 0.24 -8.63
N ASP A 108 -11.27 -0.06 -7.76
CA ASP A 108 -12.31 0.88 -7.35
C ASP A 108 -11.70 2.07 -6.59
N ASN A 109 -10.78 1.79 -5.65
CA ASN A 109 -10.03 2.82 -4.94
C ASN A 109 -9.20 3.69 -5.90
N TRP A 110 -8.55 3.07 -6.90
CA TRP A 110 -7.77 3.80 -7.89
C TRP A 110 -8.66 4.69 -8.77
N ALA A 111 -9.82 4.19 -9.20
CA ALA A 111 -10.79 4.96 -9.97
C ALA A 111 -11.27 6.20 -9.19
N GLU A 112 -11.56 6.06 -7.88
CA GLU A 112 -11.91 7.19 -7.02
C GLU A 112 -10.78 8.23 -6.93
N CYS A 113 -9.53 7.79 -6.72
CA CYS A 113 -8.37 8.69 -6.70
C CYS A 113 -8.24 9.46 -8.02
N MET A 114 -8.40 8.80 -9.16
CA MET A 114 -8.34 9.46 -10.47
C MET A 114 -9.49 10.44 -10.66
N ALA A 115 -10.71 10.10 -10.23
CA ALA A 115 -11.86 10.99 -10.30
C ALA A 115 -11.62 12.29 -9.51
N ARG A 116 -11.05 12.20 -8.31
CA ARG A 116 -10.64 13.37 -7.52
C ARG A 116 -9.59 14.22 -8.24
N THR A 117 -8.59 13.59 -8.85
CA THR A 117 -7.57 14.31 -9.65
C THR A 117 -8.19 15.07 -10.83
N TYR A 118 -9.09 14.43 -11.59
CA TYR A 118 -9.74 15.07 -12.72
C TYR A 118 -10.65 16.22 -12.30
N MET A 119 -11.43 16.06 -11.22
CA MET A 119 -12.30 17.13 -10.71
C MET A 119 -11.53 18.34 -10.17
N CYS A 120 -10.30 18.12 -9.69
CA CYS A 120 -9.38 19.18 -9.30
C CYS A 120 -8.78 19.90 -10.52
N ALA A 121 -8.50 19.16 -11.61
CA ALA A 121 -7.89 19.70 -12.83
C ALA A 121 -8.84 20.57 -13.68
N GLY A 122 -10.16 20.30 -13.63
CA GLY A 122 -11.18 21.04 -14.38
C GLY A 122 -11.65 20.31 -15.62
#